data_AF-A0A4P8RG12-F1
#
_entry.id   AF-A0A4P8RG12-F1
#
_cell.length_a   1.000
_cell.length_b   1.000
_cell.length_c   1.000
_cell.angle_alpha   90.00
_cell.angle_beta   90.00
_cell.angle_gamma   90.00
#
_symmetry.space_group_name_H-M   'P 1'
#
loop_
_entity.id
_entity.type
_entity.pdbx_description
1 polymer ?
#
loop_
_entity_poly.entity_id
_entity_poly.type
_entity_poly.pdbx_seq_one_letter_code
_entity_poly.pdbx_strand_id
1 'polypeptide(L)'
;MQEVILLEKAEFYELISKIEMLSKRVEELGELLDEEVTSKEASKITGVSVKTLEIERNRPGTLIIYSKIGRSVRYSRASLMAYKKSKRMRKPRR
;
A
#
# COMPACT_ATOMS: atom_id res chain seq x y z
N MET A 1 -20.13 24.18 17.50
CA MET A 1 -19.27 24.56 18.64
C MET A 1 -17.84 24.37 18.19
N GLN A 2 -16.98 25.37 18.38
CA GLN A 2 -15.58 25.33 17.98
C GLN A 2 -14.77 25.17 19.26
N GLU A 3 -14.08 24.05 19.43
CA GLU A 3 -13.16 23.85 20.56
C GLU A 3 -11.89 24.64 20.30
N VAL A 4 -11.51 25.48 21.26
CA VAL A 4 -10.28 26.27 21.22
C VAL A 4 -9.31 25.68 22.23
N ILE A 5 -8.17 25.21 21.74
CA ILE A 5 -7.07 24.69 22.55
C ILE A 5 -5.98 25.75 22.56
N LEU A 6 -5.63 26.25 23.74
CA LEU A 6 -4.53 27.17 23.95
C LEU A 6 -3.26 26.35 24.22
N LEU A 7 -2.21 26.61 23.45
CA LEU A 7 -0.91 25.96 23.58
C LEU A 7 0.14 27.01 23.86
N GLU A 8 1.15 26.64 24.63
CA GLU A 8 2.34 27.49 24.73
C GLU A 8 3.09 27.52 23.39
N LYS A 9 3.76 28.65 23.12
CA LYS A 9 4.46 28.86 21.85
C LYS A 9 5.46 27.73 21.55
N ALA A 10 6.18 27.24 22.55
CA ALA A 10 7.13 26.15 22.40
C ALA A 10 6.45 24.84 22.00
N GLU A 11 5.36 24.47 22.70
CA GLU A 11 4.58 23.26 22.43
C GLU A 11 3.96 23.29 21.03
N PHE A 12 3.51 24.46 20.58
CA PHE A 12 2.98 24.66 19.23
C PHE A 12 4.04 24.37 18.15
N TYR A 13 5.27 24.88 18.31
CA TYR A 13 6.35 24.61 17.36
C TYR A 13 6.82 23.15 17.39
N GLU A 14 6.84 22.51 18.56
CA GLU A 14 7.13 21.07 18.64
C GLU A 14 6.08 20.23 17.91
N LEU A 15 4.79 20.58 18.06
CA LEU A 15 3.70 19.92 17.36
C LEU A 15 3.82 20.10 15.84
N ILE A 16 4.09 21.32 15.37
CA ILE A 16 4.31 21.58 13.95
C ILE A 16 5.48 20.74 13.43
N SER A 17 6.62 20.75 14.12
CA SER A 17 7.80 20.00 13.70
C SER A 17 7.52 18.49 13.62
N LYS A 18 6.77 17.93 14.58
CA LYS A 18 6.30 16.54 14.53
C LYS A 18 5.38 16.28 13.34
N ILE A 19 4.44 17.18 13.06
CA ILE A 19 3.52 17.07 11.92
C ILE A 19 4.30 17.10 10.61
N GLU A 20 5.26 18.01 10.45
CA GLU A 20 6.10 18.11 9.25
C GLU A 20 6.93 16.84 9.03
N MET A 21 7.57 16.33 10.09
CA MET A 21 8.34 15.09 10.04
C MET A 21 7.46 13.89 9.65
N LEU A 22 6.27 13.77 10.25
CA LEU A 22 5.33 12.69 9.92
C LEU A 22 4.79 12.81 8.50
N SER A 23 4.47 14.02 8.06
CA SER A 23 3.98 14.28 6.70
C SER A 23 5.02 13.88 5.66
N LYS A 24 6.29 14.29 5.87
CA LYS A 24 7.40 13.88 5.02
C LYS A 24 7.59 12.36 5.00
N ARG A 25 7.48 11.71 6.16
CA ARG A 25 7.60 10.25 6.23
C ARG A 25 6.49 9.53 5.49
N VAL A 26 5.27 10.07 5.53
CA VAL A 26 4.13 9.54 4.77
C VAL A 26 4.36 9.69 3.28
N GLU A 27 4.89 10.82 2.83
CA GLU A 27 5.23 11.08 1.43
C GLU A 27 6.27 10.08 0.91
N GLU A 28 7.40 9.92 1.62
CA GLU A 28 8.45 8.93 1.29
C GLU A 28 7.88 7.49 1.20
N LEU A 29 6.97 7.12 2.11
CA LEU A 29 6.33 5.81 2.10
C LEU A 29 5.32 5.68 0.95
N GLY A 30 4.69 6.79 0.55
CA GLY A 30 3.81 6.88 -0.62
C GLY A 30 4.57 6.59 -1.90
N GLU A 31 5.73 7.22 -2.11
CA GLU A 31 6.58 7.01 -3.28
C GLU A 31 6.98 5.52 -3.43
N LEU A 32 7.33 4.86 -2.32
CA LEU A 32 7.65 3.43 -2.31
C LEU A 32 6.47 2.53 -2.72
N LEU A 33 5.23 3.01 -2.61
CA LEU A 33 4.04 2.25 -3.02
C LEU A 33 3.74 2.36 -4.52
N ASP A 34 4.23 3.42 -5.16
CA ASP A 34 4.08 3.64 -6.61
C ASP A 34 5.05 2.81 -7.44
N GLU A 35 6.01 2.15 -6.81
CA GLU A 35 6.93 1.23 -7.48
C GLU A 35 6.22 0.03 -8.11
N GLU A 36 6.64 -0.29 -9.34
CA GLU A 36 6.28 -1.51 -10.03
C GLU A 36 7.26 -2.65 -9.73
N VAL A 37 6.74 -3.82 -9.33
CA VAL A 37 7.54 -4.99 -8.92
C VAL A 37 7.43 -6.17 -9.89
N THR A 38 8.41 -7.06 -9.88
CA THR A 38 8.41 -8.31 -10.67
C THR A 38 7.41 -9.33 -10.16
N SER A 39 7.06 -10.34 -10.96
CA SER A 39 6.25 -11.49 -10.52
C SER A 39 6.82 -12.20 -9.28
N LYS A 40 8.14 -12.30 -9.16
CA LYS A 40 8.80 -12.97 -8.02
C LYS A 40 8.62 -12.18 -6.73
N GLU A 41 8.76 -10.86 -6.80
CA GLU A 41 8.52 -9.97 -5.68
C GLU A 41 7.04 -9.89 -5.32
N ALA A 42 6.17 -9.82 -6.33
CA ALA A 42 4.73 -9.83 -6.15
C ALA A 42 4.24 -11.09 -5.41
N SER A 43 4.82 -12.25 -5.74
CA SER A 43 4.58 -13.50 -5.02
C SER A 43 4.98 -13.42 -3.55
N LYS A 44 6.15 -12.83 -3.23
CA LYS A 44 6.59 -12.61 -1.84
C LYS A 44 5.66 -11.65 -1.08
N ILE A 45 5.23 -10.56 -1.74
CA ILE A 45 4.34 -9.56 -1.12
C ILE A 45 3.00 -10.19 -0.79
N THR A 46 2.36 -10.83 -1.76
CA THR A 46 1.01 -11.39 -1.63
C THR A 46 0.96 -12.70 -0.85
N GLY A 47 2.06 -13.46 -0.81
CA GLY A 47 2.14 -14.77 -0.16
C GLY A 47 1.52 -15.90 -0.98
N VAL A 48 1.25 -15.69 -2.27
CA VAL A 48 0.74 -16.73 -3.18
C VAL A 48 1.78 -17.07 -4.24
N SER A 49 1.70 -18.26 -4.84
CA SER A 49 2.61 -18.65 -5.93
C SER A 49 2.47 -17.74 -7.15
N VAL A 50 3.52 -17.65 -7.97
CA VAL A 50 3.48 -16.88 -9.23
C VAL A 50 2.34 -17.35 -10.14
N LYS A 51 2.15 -18.67 -10.28
CA LYS A 51 1.05 -19.24 -11.07
C LYS A 51 -0.32 -18.81 -10.54
N THR A 52 -0.51 -18.82 -9.22
CA THR A 52 -1.74 -18.32 -8.59
C THR A 52 -1.94 -16.84 -8.86
N LEU A 53 -0.88 -16.03 -8.78
CA LEU A 53 -0.92 -14.60 -9.06
C LEU A 53 -1.34 -14.31 -10.51
N GLU A 54 -0.84 -15.09 -11.47
CA GLU A 54 -1.21 -14.97 -12.88
C GLU A 54 -2.69 -15.30 -13.14
N ILE A 55 -3.24 -16.25 -12.39
CA ILE A 55 -4.67 -16.56 -12.45
C ILE A 55 -5.48 -15.43 -11.80
N GLU A 56 -5.10 -14.98 -10.60
CA GLU A 56 -5.85 -13.97 -9.82
C GLU A 56 -5.84 -12.59 -10.49
N ARG A 57 -4.75 -12.19 -11.16
CA ARG A 57 -4.69 -10.89 -11.88
C ARG A 57 -5.63 -10.82 -13.09
N ASN A 58 -6.07 -11.96 -13.60
CA ASN A 58 -6.99 -12.04 -14.74
C ASN A 58 -8.45 -12.26 -14.30
N ARG A 59 -8.72 -12.35 -12.99
CA ARG A 59 -10.08 -12.54 -12.49
C ARG A 59 -10.88 -11.25 -12.55
N PRO A 60 -12.19 -11.32 -12.87
CA PRO A 60 -13.06 -10.16 -12.80
C PRO A 60 -13.11 -9.61 -11.37
N GLY A 61 -13.02 -8.29 -11.22
CA GLY A 61 -13.04 -7.62 -9.92
C GLY A 61 -11.79 -7.82 -9.06
N THR A 62 -10.67 -8.27 -9.64
CA THR A 62 -9.41 -8.38 -8.91
C THR A 62 -8.86 -7.00 -8.52
N LEU A 63 -8.24 -6.92 -7.34
CA LEU A 63 -7.55 -5.72 -6.88
C LEU A 63 -6.12 -5.61 -7.43
N ILE A 64 -5.64 -6.62 -8.17
CA ILE A 64 -4.28 -6.66 -8.68
C ILE A 64 -4.21 -5.83 -9.97
N ILE A 65 -3.37 -4.79 -9.96
CA ILE A 65 -3.07 -3.95 -11.12
C ILE A 65 -1.69 -4.35 -11.64
N TYR A 66 -1.58 -4.56 -12.94
CA TYR A 66 -0.34 -4.94 -13.60
C TYR A 66 -0.21 -4.27 -14.98
N SER A 67 1.03 -4.10 -15.41
CA SER A 67 1.40 -3.63 -16.74
C SER A 67 2.22 -4.71 -17.46
N LYS A 68 2.14 -4.74 -18.80
CA LYS A 68 2.93 -5.64 -19.65
C LYS A 68 3.86 -4.81 -20.51
N ILE A 69 5.16 -5.06 -20.40
CA ILE A 69 6.19 -4.45 -21.24
C ILE A 69 6.87 -5.59 -22.00
N GLY A 70 6.44 -5.80 -23.25
CA GLY A 70 6.82 -6.96 -24.04
C GLY A 70 6.36 -8.27 -23.40
N ARG A 71 7.33 -9.16 -23.08
CA ARG A 71 7.07 -10.44 -22.39
C ARG A 71 7.10 -10.31 -20.86
N SER A 72 7.54 -9.18 -20.33
CA SER A 72 7.68 -8.96 -18.90
C SER A 72 6.38 -8.41 -18.32
N VAL A 73 6.02 -8.89 -17.12
CA VAL A 73 4.89 -8.37 -16.35
C VAL A 73 5.40 -7.67 -15.10
N ARG A 74 4.87 -6.48 -14.87
CA ARG A 74 5.14 -5.66 -13.70
C ARG A 74 3.85 -5.42 -12.95
N TYR A 75 3.92 -5.35 -11.63
CA TYR A 75 2.75 -5.23 -10.77
C TYR A 75 2.87 -3.98 -9.91
N SER A 76 1.77 -3.24 -9.75
CA SER A 76 1.72 -2.15 -8.78
C SER A 76 1.85 -2.72 -7.36
N ARG A 77 2.86 -2.27 -6.61
CA ARG A 77 3.08 -2.69 -5.22
C ARG A 77 1.86 -2.38 -4.34
N ALA A 78 1.27 -1.19 -4.49
CA ALA A 78 0.05 -0.79 -3.79
C ALA A 78 -1.11 -1.78 -4.02
N SER A 79 -1.36 -2.16 -5.27
CA SER A 79 -2.43 -3.09 -5.64
C SER A 79 -2.25 -4.48 -5.03
N LEU A 80 -1.00 -4.96 -4.95
CA LEU A 80 -0.66 -6.24 -4.35
C LEU A 80 -0.85 -6.24 -2.82
N MET A 81 -0.51 -5.12 -2.16
CA MET A 81 -0.76 -4.93 -0.74
C MET A 81 -2.26 -4.90 -0.45
N ALA A 82 -3.06 -4.21 -1.27
CA ALA A 82 -4.52 -4.19 -1.17
C ALA A 82 -5.11 -5.60 -1.35
N TYR A 83 -4.66 -6.34 -2.37
CA TYR A 83 -5.02 -7.73 -2.59
C TYR A 83 -4.72 -8.60 -1.36
N LYS A 84 -3.50 -8.52 -0.81
CA LYS A 84 -3.12 -9.27 0.40
C LYS A 84 -4.03 -8.95 1.59
N LYS A 85 -4.31 -7.66 1.83
CA LYS A 85 -5.20 -7.21 2.91
C LYS A 85 -6.62 -7.78 2.72
N SER A 86 -7.16 -7.74 1.49
CA SER A 86 -8.50 -8.26 1.19
C SER A 86 -8.63 -9.78 1.45
N LYS A 87 -7.58 -10.55 1.15
CA LYS A 87 -7.58 -12.01 1.35
C LYS A 87 -7.37 -12.39 2.82
N ARG A 88 -6.60 -11.61 3.59
CA ARG A 88 -6.46 -11.80 5.06
C ARG A 88 -7.76 -11.62 5.82
N MET A 89 -8.71 -10.84 5.30
CA MET A 89 -10.02 -10.63 5.95
C MET A 89 -10.99 -11.82 5.81
N ARG A 90 -10.68 -12.84 5.00
CA ARG A 90 -11.46 -14.08 4.98
C ARG A 90 -11.11 -14.95 6.20
N LYS A 91 -11.66 -14.62 7.37
CA LYS A 91 -11.82 -15.59 8.47
C LYS A 91 -12.76 -16.71 8.00
N PRO A 92 -12.50 -17.99 8.36
CA PRO A 92 -13.45 -19.06 8.09
C PRO A 92 -14.75 -18.77 8.84
N ARG A 93 -15.88 -18.90 8.15
CA ARG A 93 -17.18 -19.05 8.82
C ARG A 93 -17.08 -20.34 9.64
N ARG A 94 -17.39 -20.22 10.93
CA ARG A 94 -17.52 -21.34 11.86
C ARG A 94 -18.52 -22.37 11.33
#